data_AF-A0A0Y9X578-F1
#
_entry.id   AF-A0A0Y9X578-F1
#
_cell.length_a   1.000
_cell.length_b   1.000
_cell.length_c   1.000
_cell.angle_alpha   90.00
_cell.angle_beta   90.00
_cell.angle_gamma   90.00
#
_symmetry.space_group_name_H-M   'P 1'
#
loop_
_entity.id
_entity.type
_entity.pdbx_description
1 polymer ?
#
loop_
_entity_poly.entity_id
_entity_poly.type
_entity_poly.pdbx_seq_one_letter_code
_entity_poly.pdbx_strand_id
1 'polypeptide(L)'
;MDKLKYVSGMGATFLTIKNAVLIIIIALFIIVVYKYVKYKNKISETKRNNEIYEKMKISREKQLQKLEEEMIVNKNKMNESLKNTDKETNNKTLNSSTPKSNSKDKSTFSHFKDYSNYYKPSIRDRYKGRAS
;
A
#
# COMPACT_ATOMS: atom_id res chain seq x y z
N MET A 1 45.45 68.14 6.90
CA MET A 1 45.39 66.95 6.00
C MET A 1 44.30 65.96 6.45
N ASP A 2 43.41 66.36 7.37
CA ASP A 2 42.62 65.42 8.17
C ASP A 2 41.20 65.17 7.61
N LYS A 3 40.70 66.07 6.76
CA LYS A 3 39.39 65.93 6.12
C LYS A 3 39.35 64.77 5.09
N LEU A 4 40.47 64.48 4.43
CA LEU A 4 40.57 63.39 3.45
C LEU A 4 40.58 62.00 4.11
N LYS A 5 41.18 61.86 5.29
CA LYS A 5 41.16 60.60 6.06
C LYS A 5 39.76 60.23 6.55
N TYR A 6 38.96 61.21 6.96
CA TYR A 6 37.59 60.99 7.42
C TYR A 6 36.65 60.49 6.31
N VAL A 7 36.76 61.07 5.12
CA VAL A 7 35.97 60.68 3.93
C VAL A 7 36.37 59.28 3.46
N SER A 8 37.66 58.95 3.45
CA SER A 8 38.16 57.62 3.08
C SER A 8 37.74 56.53 4.07
N GLY A 9 37.72 56.83 5.38
CA GLY A 9 37.28 55.90 6.43
C GLY A 9 35.77 55.63 6.37
N MET A 10 34.95 56.65 6.11
CA MET A 10 33.50 56.48 5.91
C MET A 10 33.19 55.68 4.63
N GLY A 11 33.88 55.95 3.51
CA GLY A 11 33.65 55.20 2.27
C GLY A 11 33.92 53.69 2.41
N ALA A 12 34.98 53.33 3.13
CA ALA A 12 35.33 51.93 3.38
C ALA A 12 34.31 51.23 4.28
N THR A 13 33.78 51.90 5.32
CA THR A 13 32.74 51.30 6.19
C THR A 13 31.41 51.13 5.48
N PHE A 14 31.01 52.05 4.60
CA PHE A 14 29.82 51.90 3.76
C PHE A 14 29.90 50.73 2.79
N LEU A 15 31.07 50.46 2.20
CA LEU A 15 31.31 49.30 1.33
C LEU A 15 31.16 47.98 2.11
N THR A 16 31.73 47.92 3.33
CA THR A 16 31.61 46.73 4.19
C THR A 16 30.17 46.48 4.61
N ILE A 17 29.42 47.54 4.97
CA ILE A 17 28.00 47.44 5.33
C ILE A 17 27.16 46.98 4.13
N LYS A 18 27.40 47.54 2.93
CA LYS A 18 26.72 47.11 1.70
C LYS A 18 26.97 45.62 1.42
N ASN A 19 28.21 45.15 1.55
CA ASN A 19 28.53 43.75 1.33
C ASN A 19 27.88 42.83 2.37
N ALA A 20 27.83 43.22 3.64
CA ALA A 20 27.15 42.46 4.68
C ALA A 20 25.64 42.33 4.42
N VAL A 21 24.98 43.42 3.99
CA VAL A 21 23.56 43.40 3.61
C VAL A 21 23.32 42.49 2.40
N LEU A 22 24.22 42.52 1.41
CA LEU A 22 24.14 41.67 0.22
C LEU A 22 24.23 40.18 0.58
N ILE A 23 25.12 39.81 1.49
CA ILE A 23 25.24 38.43 2.00
C ILE A 23 23.96 37.98 2.70
N ILE A 24 23.33 38.85 3.51
CA ILE A 24 22.06 38.56 4.19
C ILE A 24 20.94 38.33 3.17
N ILE A 25 20.85 39.16 2.12
CA ILE A 25 19.85 39.00 1.05
C ILE A 25 20.06 37.67 0.31
N ILE A 26 21.30 37.30 0.00
CA ILE A 26 21.63 36.02 -0.65
C ILE A 26 21.24 34.85 0.26
N ALA A 27 21.55 34.91 1.54
CA ALA A 27 21.21 33.86 2.50
C ALA A 27 19.69 33.66 2.60
N LEU A 28 18.91 34.74 2.69
CA LEU A 28 17.45 34.68 2.68
C LEU A 28 16.91 34.11 1.37
N PHE A 29 17.48 34.49 0.23
CA PHE A 29 17.09 33.96 -1.08
C PHE A 29 17.31 32.45 -1.16
N ILE A 30 18.45 31.95 -0.71
CA ILE A 30 18.75 30.51 -0.68
C ILE A 30 17.72 29.75 0.17
N ILE A 31 17.34 30.28 1.34
CA ILE A 31 16.33 29.67 2.21
C ILE A 31 14.97 29.57 1.51
N VAL A 32 14.56 30.61 0.81
CA VAL A 32 13.29 30.64 0.07
C VAL A 32 13.30 29.63 -1.07
N VAL A 33 14.37 29.61 -1.88
CA VAL A 33 14.53 28.64 -2.97
C VAL A 33 14.50 27.20 -2.44
N TYR A 34 15.22 26.92 -1.35
CA TYR A 34 15.22 25.60 -0.71
C TYR A 34 13.81 25.18 -0.26
N LYS A 35 13.07 26.08 0.41
CA LYS A 35 11.67 25.82 0.80
C LYS A 35 10.79 25.55 -0.41
N TYR A 36 10.95 26.33 -1.48
CA TYR A 36 10.14 26.18 -2.70
C TYR A 36 10.36 24.82 -3.39
N VAL A 37 11.63 24.42 -3.55
CA VAL A 37 11.98 23.10 -4.13
C VAL A 37 11.43 21.97 -3.26
N LYS A 38 11.62 22.05 -1.93
CA LYS A 38 11.12 21.05 -0.99
C LYS A 38 9.60 20.92 -1.02
N TYR A 39 8.88 22.04 -1.17
CA TYR A 39 7.42 22.05 -1.27
C TYR A 39 6.93 21.42 -2.57
N LYS A 40 7.59 21.71 -3.71
CA LYS A 40 7.26 21.07 -4.99
C LYS A 40 7.48 19.56 -4.97
N ASN A 41 8.56 19.09 -4.34
CA ASN A 41 8.81 17.65 -4.22
C ASN A 41 7.74 16.94 -3.39
N LYS A 42 7.25 17.56 -2.31
CA LYS A 42 6.13 16.99 -1.55
C LYS A 42 4.85 16.89 -2.38
N ILE A 43 4.55 17.92 -3.18
CA ILE A 43 3.36 17.92 -4.05
C ILE A 43 3.48 16.88 -5.16
N SER A 44 4.67 16.70 -5.75
CA SER A 44 4.86 15.69 -6.79
C SER A 44 4.75 14.28 -6.22
N GLU A 45 5.29 14.04 -5.02
CA GLU A 45 5.14 12.78 -4.31
C GLU A 45 3.68 12.46 -3.97
N THR A 46 2.93 13.43 -3.45
CA THR A 46 1.50 13.21 -3.13
C THR A 46 0.68 12.96 -4.37
N LYS A 47 0.91 13.68 -5.47
CA LYS A 47 0.26 13.42 -6.77
C LYS A 47 0.55 12.02 -7.29
N ARG A 48 1.83 11.60 -7.27
CA ARG A 48 2.23 10.26 -7.70
C ARG A 48 1.59 9.17 -6.85
N ASN A 49 1.58 9.34 -5.53
CA ASN A 49 0.99 8.35 -4.63
C ASN A 49 -0.52 8.24 -4.82
N ASN A 50 -1.21 9.37 -5.08
CA ASN A 50 -2.63 9.37 -5.37
C ASN A 50 -2.94 8.66 -6.70
N GLU A 51 -2.13 8.88 -7.74
CA GLU A 51 -2.30 8.18 -9.02
C GLU A 51 -2.09 6.67 -8.88
N ILE A 52 -1.10 6.25 -8.10
CA ILE A 52 -0.87 4.83 -7.81
C ILE A 52 -2.05 4.25 -7.02
N TYR A 53 -2.60 5.00 -6.06
CA TYR A 53 -3.75 4.57 -5.26
C TYR A 53 -4.99 4.33 -6.14
N GLU A 54 -5.32 5.27 -7.04
CA GLU A 54 -6.42 5.13 -7.99
C GLU A 54 -6.23 3.93 -8.92
N LYS A 55 -5.03 3.74 -9.46
CA LYS A 55 -4.70 2.56 -10.30
C LYS A 55 -4.87 1.25 -9.52
N MET A 56 -4.44 1.20 -8.25
CA MET A 56 -4.63 0.03 -7.40
C MET A 56 -6.11 -0.23 -7.11
N LYS A 57 -6.91 0.81 -6.85
CA LYS A 57 -8.34 0.69 -6.61
C LYS A 57 -9.05 0.06 -7.82
N ILE A 58 -8.81 0.61 -9.01
CA ILE A 58 -9.38 0.08 -10.27
C ILE A 58 -8.93 -1.37 -10.51
N SER A 59 -7.66 -1.68 -10.26
CA SER A 59 -7.15 -3.06 -10.42
C SER A 59 -7.86 -4.03 -9.48
N ARG A 60 -8.14 -3.63 -8.23
CA ARG A 60 -8.86 -4.47 -7.26
C ARG A 60 -10.31 -4.68 -7.69
N GLU A 61 -10.99 -3.63 -8.13
CA GLU A 61 -12.36 -3.72 -8.63
C GLU A 61 -12.46 -4.67 -9.83
N LYS A 62 -11.52 -4.57 -10.79
CA LYS A 62 -11.46 -5.51 -11.93
C LYS A 62 -11.19 -6.96 -11.52
N GLN A 63 -10.33 -7.18 -10.51
CA GLN A 63 -10.08 -8.52 -9.99
C GLN A 63 -11.31 -9.10 -9.29
N LEU A 64 -12.06 -8.29 -8.54
CA LEU A 64 -13.31 -8.69 -7.91
C LEU A 64 -14.36 -9.07 -8.95
N GLN A 65 -14.53 -8.28 -10.02
CA GLN A 65 -15.46 -8.61 -11.10
C GLN A 65 -15.12 -9.94 -11.78
N LYS A 66 -13.84 -10.17 -12.09
CA LYS A 66 -13.39 -11.46 -12.66
C LYS A 66 -13.66 -12.62 -11.72
N LEU A 67 -13.43 -12.42 -10.42
CA LEU A 67 -13.70 -13.45 -9.41
C LEU A 67 -15.21 -13.76 -9.31
N GLU A 68 -16.08 -12.75 -9.39
CA GLU A 68 -17.53 -12.94 -9.43
C GLU A 68 -17.98 -13.74 -10.65
N GLU A 69 -17.45 -13.42 -11.84
CA GLU A 69 -17.70 -14.20 -13.07
C GLU A 69 -17.26 -15.65 -12.92
N GLU A 70 -16.05 -15.89 -12.39
CA GLU A 70 -15.53 -17.24 -12.14
C GLU A 70 -16.38 -18.00 -11.12
N MET A 71 -16.84 -17.36 -10.05
CA MET A 71 -17.73 -17.99 -9.06
C MET A 71 -19.07 -18.38 -9.67
N ILE A 72 -19.66 -17.55 -10.54
CA ILE A 72 -20.92 -17.86 -11.23
C ILE A 72 -20.73 -19.08 -12.13
N VAL A 73 -19.66 -19.10 -12.93
CA VAL A 73 -19.33 -20.24 -13.79
C VAL A 73 -19.11 -21.51 -12.97
N ASN A 74 -18.35 -21.41 -11.86
CA ASN A 74 -18.08 -22.56 -10.99
C ASN A 74 -19.35 -23.07 -10.31
N LYS A 75 -20.23 -22.17 -9.85
CA LYS A 75 -21.54 -22.53 -9.26
C LYS A 75 -22.42 -23.25 -10.27
N ASN A 76 -22.45 -22.80 -11.52
CA ASN A 76 -23.20 -23.45 -12.58
C ASN A 76 -22.65 -24.85 -12.89
N LYS A 77 -21.32 -25.00 -12.97
CA LYS A 77 -20.67 -26.32 -13.14
C LYS A 77 -20.96 -27.25 -11.97
N MET A 78 -20.93 -26.75 -10.73
CA MET A 78 -21.26 -27.53 -9.54
C MET A 78 -22.72 -28.00 -9.57
N ASN A 79 -23.66 -27.12 -9.93
CA ASN A 79 -25.07 -27.47 -10.07
C ASN A 79 -25.32 -28.50 -11.18
N GLU A 80 -24.57 -28.42 -12.29
CA GLU A 80 -24.64 -29.42 -13.37
C GLU A 80 -24.06 -30.76 -12.94
N SER A 81 -22.94 -30.77 -12.20
CA SER A 81 -22.37 -32.00 -11.63
C SER A 81 -23.31 -32.69 -10.64
N LEU A 82 -24.02 -31.93 -9.81
CA LEU A 82 -25.03 -32.46 -8.88
C LEU A 82 -26.19 -33.13 -9.63
N LYS A 83 -26.70 -32.49 -10.69
CA LYS A 83 -27.76 -33.08 -11.55
C LYS A 83 -27.33 -34.36 -12.26
N ASN A 84 -26.05 -34.51 -12.60
CA ASN A 84 -25.53 -35.73 -13.25
C ASN A 84 -25.28 -36.85 -12.22
N THR A 85 -24.91 -36.50 -10.98
CA THR A 85 -24.72 -37.46 -9.88
C THR A 85 -26.06 -38.04 -9.41
N ASP A 86 -27.13 -37.24 -9.37
CA ASP A 86 -28.48 -37.69 -9.01
C ASP A 86 -29.11 -38.66 -10.03
N LYS A 87 -28.65 -38.65 -11.28
CA LYS A 87 -29.08 -39.62 -12.31
C LYS A 87 -28.35 -40.95 -12.21
N GLU A 88 -27.15 -40.96 -11.63
CA GLU A 88 -26.33 -42.17 -11.49
C GLU A 88 -26.71 -42.99 -10.24
N THR A 89 -27.24 -42.35 -9.20
CA THR A 89 -27.69 -43.00 -7.96
C THR A 89 -29.03 -43.73 -8.09
N ASN A 90 -29.84 -43.44 -9.11
CA ASN A 90 -31.13 -44.10 -9.33
C ASN A 90 -31.04 -45.49 -10.00
N ASN A 91 -29.84 -45.92 -10.43
CA ASN A 91 -29.63 -47.21 -11.12
C ASN A 91 -28.87 -48.25 -10.28
N LYS A 92 -28.62 -48.02 -8.99
CA LYS A 92 -27.98 -49.00 -8.10
C LYS A 92 -28.90 -49.37 -6.94
N THR A 93 -29.90 -50.16 -7.30
CA THR A 93 -30.79 -50.85 -6.39
C THR A 93 -30.04 -51.78 -5.43
N LEU A 94 -30.62 -51.87 -4.22
CA LEU A 94 -30.65 -53.02 -3.31
C LEU A 94 -29.41 -53.34 -2.45
N ASN A 95 -29.68 -53.33 -1.13
CA ASN A 95 -29.07 -54.09 -0.04
C ASN A 95 -27.66 -53.71 0.44
N SER A 96 -27.60 -52.91 1.52
CA SER A 96 -26.93 -53.41 2.74
C SER A 96 -27.43 -52.65 3.97
N SER A 97 -28.15 -53.39 4.81
CA SER A 97 -28.48 -53.04 6.19
C SER A 97 -27.20 -52.76 7.01
N THR A 98 -27.32 -51.79 7.93
CA THR A 98 -26.41 -51.46 9.05
C THR A 98 -25.02 -50.89 8.73
N PRO A 99 -24.67 -49.69 9.23
CA PRO A 99 -23.27 -49.30 9.35
C PRO A 99 -22.67 -50.00 10.58
N LYS A 100 -21.69 -50.90 10.36
CA LYS A 100 -20.81 -51.37 11.44
C LYS A 100 -20.05 -50.18 12.00
N SER A 101 -20.25 -49.87 13.28
CA SER A 101 -19.34 -49.00 14.01
C SER A 101 -17.96 -49.65 14.03
N ASN A 102 -16.92 -48.85 13.78
CA ASN A 102 -15.50 -49.22 13.67
C ASN A 102 -14.96 -49.42 12.23
N SER A 103 -15.04 -48.38 11.39
CA SER A 103 -13.93 -48.07 10.47
C SER A 103 -13.14 -46.91 11.03
N LYS A 104 -11.86 -47.13 11.37
CA LYS A 104 -10.91 -46.04 11.62
C LYS A 104 -10.64 -45.37 10.27
N ASP A 105 -11.37 -44.31 9.95
CA ASP A 105 -11.08 -43.45 8.83
C ASP A 105 -9.78 -42.69 9.11
N LYS A 106 -8.65 -43.26 8.67
CA LYS A 106 -7.42 -42.49 8.44
C LYS A 106 -7.54 -41.75 7.11
N SER A 107 -8.45 -40.78 7.05
CA SER A 107 -8.49 -39.77 5.99
C SER A 107 -7.94 -38.46 6.53
N THR A 108 -6.61 -38.37 6.67
CA THR A 108 -5.92 -37.10 6.86
C THR A 108 -5.41 -36.63 5.52
N PHE A 109 -6.33 -36.25 4.63
CA PHE A 109 -6.02 -35.40 3.50
C PHE A 109 -6.51 -33.98 3.80
N SER A 110 -5.84 -33.33 4.75
CA SER A 110 -5.98 -31.89 4.94
C SER A 110 -5.19 -31.20 3.83
N HIS A 111 -5.88 -30.76 2.78
CA HIS A 111 -5.33 -29.88 1.76
C HIS A 111 -5.35 -28.41 2.16
N PHE A 112 -5.79 -28.09 3.37
CA PHE A 112 -5.65 -26.75 3.91
C PHE A 112 -4.25 -26.61 4.50
N LYS A 113 -3.34 -26.04 3.70
CA LYS A 113 -2.15 -25.40 4.27
C LYS A 113 -2.65 -24.33 5.24
N ASP A 114 -2.38 -24.54 6.51
CA ASP A 114 -2.73 -23.61 7.57
C ASP A 114 -1.89 -22.33 7.42
N TYR A 115 -2.45 -21.36 6.69
CA TYR A 115 -1.84 -20.05 6.44
C TYR A 115 -2.14 -19.06 7.57
N SER A 116 -2.67 -19.51 8.71
CA SER A 116 -2.85 -18.66 9.90
C SER A 116 -1.55 -17.95 10.31
N ASN A 117 -0.40 -18.62 10.16
CA ASN A 117 0.93 -18.06 10.41
C ASN A 117 1.47 -17.16 9.29
N TYR A 118 0.83 -17.10 8.12
CA TYR A 118 1.21 -16.21 7.02
C TYR A 118 0.54 -14.84 7.09
N TYR A 119 -0.37 -14.63 8.06
CA TYR A 119 -0.91 -13.29 8.30
C TYR A 119 0.19 -12.37 8.83
N LYS A 120 0.77 -11.58 7.94
CA LYS A 120 1.75 -10.56 8.29
C LYS A 120 0.98 -9.36 8.86
N PRO A 121 1.17 -9.00 10.14
CA PRO A 121 0.40 -7.91 10.75
C PRO A 121 0.61 -6.60 10.00
N SER A 122 -0.46 -5.83 9.88
CA SER A 122 -0.40 -4.53 9.21
C SER A 122 0.59 -3.61 9.93
N ILE A 123 1.10 -2.59 9.24
CA ILE A 123 1.98 -1.58 9.85
C ILE A 123 1.29 -0.96 11.08
N ARG A 124 -0.04 -0.77 11.03
CA ARG A 124 -0.85 -0.22 12.12
C ARG A 124 -0.85 -1.11 13.36
N ASP A 125 -0.92 -2.43 13.18
CA ASP A 125 -0.96 -3.39 14.28
C ASP A 125 0.40 -3.51 14.98
N ARG A 126 1.49 -3.35 14.23
CA ARG A 126 2.85 -3.33 14.79
C ARG A 126 3.13 -2.17 15.76
N TYR A 127 2.44 -1.04 15.59
CA TYR A 127 2.61 0.11 16.49
C TYR A 127 1.70 0.08 17.71
N LYS A 128 0.60 -0.70 17.69
CA LYS A 128 -0.31 -0.82 18.84
C LYS A 128 0.31 -1.56 20.03
N GLY A 129 1.22 -2.50 19.80
CA GLY A 129 1.86 -3.29 20.86
C GLY A 129 3.09 -2.64 21.53
N ARG A 130 3.49 -1.44 21.12
CA ARG A 130 4.64 -0.71 21.71
C ARG A 130 4.23 0.44 22.64
N ALA A 131 2.93 0.62 22.86
CA ALA A 131 2.38 1.66 23.73
C ALA A 131 1.93 1.11 25.10
N SER A 132 2.54 0.02 25.55
CA SER A 132 2.39 -0.51 26.92
C SER A 132 3.66 -0.27 27.72
#